data_AF-A0A1V9R789-F1
#
_entry.id   AF-A0A1V9R789-F1
#
_cell.length_a   1.000
_cell.length_b   1.000
_cell.length_c   1.000
_cell.angle_alpha   90.00
_cell.angle_beta   90.00
_cell.angle_gamma   90.00
#
_symmetry.space_group_name_H-M   'P 1'
#
loop_
_entity.id
_entity.type
_entity.pdbx_description
1 polymer ?
#
loop_
_entity_poly.entity_id
_entity_poly.type
_entity_poly.pdbx_seq_one_letter_code
_entity_poly.pdbx_strand_id
1 'polypeptide(L)'
;MNKYAGLFLWSLVAVLALIVIAFKPDNSEVMDLKNQIVKLNSEIEYKKDQTELESPLKNNFNLEKSKQETTNKLTFAFTQLLGGIHDNSSYEKQKKELQNILGTDLENVVYMHGYNTESKKWVVNKNDSTIVGFDDITNKSDSVLYVMTTYEQGTTNQKIKYMYKIHYDLENYKVLSYKELSLN
;
A
#
# COMPACT_ATOMS: atom_id res chain seq x y z
N MET A 1 -24.61 6.48 26.93
CA MET A 1 -24.45 5.48 25.85
C MET A 1 -23.45 6.00 24.84
N ASN A 2 -22.43 5.18 24.55
CA ASN A 2 -21.12 5.57 23.99
C ASN A 2 -21.18 6.31 22.65
N LYS A 3 -20.69 7.56 22.62
CA LYS A 3 -20.40 8.36 21.41
C LYS A 3 -19.22 7.83 20.58
N TYR A 4 -18.53 6.80 21.06
CA TYR A 4 -17.36 6.21 20.39
C TYR A 4 -17.72 5.10 19.39
N ALA A 5 -18.95 4.59 19.39
CA ALA A 5 -19.32 3.49 18.48
C ALA A 5 -19.38 3.88 16.99
N GLY A 6 -19.48 5.17 16.66
CA GLY A 6 -19.63 5.65 15.28
C GLY A 6 -18.33 5.78 14.48
N LEU A 7 -17.18 5.85 15.13
CA LEU A 7 -15.86 5.98 14.48
C LEU A 7 -15.15 4.62 14.30
N PHE A 8 -15.46 3.63 15.15
CA PHE A 8 -14.91 2.27 15.07
C PHE A 8 -15.37 1.47 13.83
N LEU A 9 -16.45 1.90 13.16
CA LEU A 9 -17.03 1.15 12.06
C LEU A 9 -16.41 1.45 10.69
N TRP A 10 -15.67 2.55 10.54
CA TRP A 10 -15.12 2.94 9.23
C TRP A 10 -13.73 2.35 8.94
N SER A 11 -12.87 2.18 9.95
CA SER A 11 -11.55 1.53 9.76
C SER A 11 -11.69 0.04 9.46
N LEU A 12 -12.66 -0.63 10.08
CA LEU A 12 -12.98 -2.03 9.83
C LEU A 12 -13.53 -2.25 8.40
N VAL A 13 -14.26 -1.29 7.83
CA VAL A 13 -14.79 -1.38 6.45
C VAL A 13 -13.68 -1.27 5.41
N ALA A 14 -12.67 -0.43 5.60
CA ALA A 14 -11.54 -0.33 4.68
C ALA A 14 -10.69 -1.61 4.66
N VAL A 15 -10.43 -2.20 5.84
CA VAL A 15 -9.71 -3.47 5.96
C VAL A 15 -10.55 -4.64 5.43
N LEU A 16 -11.86 -4.69 5.71
CA LEU A 16 -12.77 -5.70 5.17
C LEU A 16 -12.94 -5.57 3.65
N ALA A 17 -12.94 -4.36 3.10
CA ALA A 17 -12.96 -4.14 1.65
C ALA A 17 -11.68 -4.69 0.98
N LEU A 18 -10.50 -4.46 1.58
CA LEU A 18 -9.24 -5.05 1.10
C LEU A 18 -9.28 -6.59 1.13
N ILE A 19 -9.90 -7.17 2.16
CA ILE A 19 -10.11 -8.63 2.26
C ILE A 19 -11.08 -9.12 1.18
N VAL A 20 -12.20 -8.45 0.91
CA VAL A 20 -13.15 -8.86 -0.15
C VAL A 20 -12.51 -8.80 -1.55
N ILE A 21 -11.64 -7.81 -1.80
CA ILE A 21 -10.83 -7.70 -3.03
C ILE A 21 -9.82 -8.84 -3.16
N ALA A 22 -9.28 -9.31 -2.04
CA ALA A 22 -8.37 -10.45 -2.00
C ALA A 22 -9.00 -11.78 -2.44
N PHE A 23 -10.33 -11.91 -2.39
CA PHE A 23 -11.02 -13.19 -2.66
C PHE A 23 -11.83 -13.23 -3.97
N LYS A 24 -11.90 -12.16 -4.77
CA LYS A 24 -12.64 -12.15 -6.05
C LYS A 24 -11.73 -12.16 -7.28
N PRO A 25 -12.06 -12.88 -8.38
CA PRO A 25 -11.15 -13.09 -9.50
C PRO A 25 -11.39 -12.18 -10.72
N ASP A 26 -12.13 -11.07 -10.62
CA ASP A 26 -12.55 -10.30 -11.80
C ASP A 26 -12.02 -8.86 -11.86
N ASN A 27 -11.44 -8.49 -13.01
CA ASN A 27 -10.61 -7.29 -13.20
C ASN A 27 -11.42 -5.98 -13.38
N SER A 28 -12.72 -6.06 -13.67
CA SER A 28 -13.57 -4.87 -13.85
C SER A 28 -13.89 -4.16 -12.52
N GLU A 29 -13.89 -4.89 -11.40
CA GLU A 29 -14.19 -4.33 -10.07
C GLU A 29 -13.00 -3.53 -9.49
N VAL A 30 -11.76 -3.85 -9.87
CA VAL A 30 -10.55 -3.15 -9.40
C VAL A 30 -10.54 -1.68 -9.82
N MET A 31 -11.01 -1.38 -11.04
CA MET A 31 -11.10 -0.02 -11.55
C MET A 31 -12.21 0.78 -10.85
N ASP A 32 -13.32 0.12 -10.53
CA ASP A 32 -14.44 0.72 -9.80
C ASP A 32 -14.10 0.96 -8.33
N LEU A 33 -13.29 0.09 -7.73
CA LEU A 33 -12.78 0.23 -6.36
C LEU A 33 -11.72 1.32 -6.23
N LYS A 34 -10.85 1.49 -7.23
CA LYS A 34 -9.92 2.64 -7.28
C LYS A 34 -10.71 3.96 -7.29
N ASN A 35 -11.80 4.01 -8.05
CA ASN A 35 -12.70 5.16 -8.06
C ASN A 35 -13.45 5.33 -6.75
N GLN A 36 -13.86 4.25 -6.08
CA GLN A 36 -14.49 4.30 -4.75
C GLN A 36 -13.51 4.78 -3.68
N ILE A 37 -12.23 4.39 -3.69
CA ILE A 37 -11.20 4.92 -2.78
C ILE A 37 -11.00 6.42 -2.99
N VAL A 38 -10.92 6.88 -4.23
CA VAL A 38 -10.85 8.32 -4.57
C VAL A 38 -12.11 9.06 -4.09
N LYS A 39 -13.29 8.45 -4.24
CA LYS A 39 -14.57 9.04 -3.84
C LYS A 39 -14.73 9.10 -2.31
N LEU A 40 -14.33 8.05 -1.59
CA LEU A 40 -14.26 8.01 -0.12
C LEU A 40 -13.34 9.12 0.41
N ASN A 41 -12.20 9.37 -0.25
CA ASN A 41 -11.31 10.48 0.11
C ASN A 41 -11.97 11.86 -0.11
N SER A 42 -12.76 12.04 -1.17
CA SER A 42 -13.49 13.30 -1.41
C SER A 42 -14.67 13.53 -0.44
N GLU A 43 -15.34 12.46 0.01
CA GLU A 43 -16.44 12.55 0.98
C GLU A 43 -15.95 12.88 2.40
N ILE A 44 -14.70 12.53 2.72
CA ILE A 44 -14.00 12.94 3.96
C ILE A 44 -13.69 14.45 3.94
N GLU A 45 -13.39 15.01 2.76
CA GLU A 45 -13.13 16.45 2.56
C GLU A 45 -14.37 17.29 2.92
N TYR A 46 -15.57 16.82 2.55
CA TYR A 46 -16.83 17.50 2.83
C TYR A 46 -17.25 17.51 4.32
N LYS A 47 -16.84 16.49 5.10
CA LYS A 47 -17.19 16.40 6.53
C LYS A 47 -16.21 17.12 7.46
N LYS A 48 -15.10 17.65 6.93
CA LYS A 48 -14.07 18.35 7.70
C LYS A 48 -14.41 19.81 8.01
N ASP A 49 -15.22 20.46 7.17
CA ASP A 49 -15.71 21.83 7.37
C ASP A 49 -16.57 22.02 8.64
N GLN A 50 -16.96 20.92 9.31
CA GLN A 50 -17.74 20.97 10.54
C GLN A 50 -16.96 20.62 11.82
N THR A 51 -15.68 20.20 11.73
CA THR A 51 -14.90 19.73 12.88
C THR A 51 -13.60 20.52 13.10
N GLU A 52 -13.46 21.68 12.46
CA GLU A 52 -12.23 22.49 12.49
C GLU A 52 -12.10 23.43 13.70
N LEU A 53 -12.85 23.18 14.77
CA LEU A 53 -12.71 23.90 16.04
C LEU A 53 -12.24 22.91 17.11
N GLU A 54 -10.98 23.10 17.54
CA GLU A 54 -10.35 22.57 18.76
C GLU A 54 -9.54 21.25 18.67
N SER A 55 -8.51 21.20 17.81
CA SER A 55 -7.41 20.21 17.98
C SER A 55 -6.02 20.85 18.03
N PRO A 56 -5.10 20.42 18.92
CA PRO A 56 -3.76 21.02 19.10
C PRO A 56 -2.80 20.79 17.92
N LEU A 57 -3.25 20.20 16.82
CA LEU A 57 -2.45 19.82 15.65
C LEU A 57 -2.12 21.01 14.73
N LYS A 58 -1.84 22.19 15.28
CA LYS A 58 -1.29 23.36 14.57
C LYS A 58 0.19 23.17 14.22
N ASN A 59 0.51 22.10 13.50
CA ASN A 59 1.75 22.00 12.74
C ASN A 59 1.36 21.75 11.27
N ASN A 60 2.09 22.36 10.33
CA ASN A 60 1.86 22.38 8.87
C ASN A 60 1.81 21.01 8.15
N PHE A 61 1.59 19.92 8.89
CA PHE A 61 1.48 18.57 8.38
C PHE A 61 0.08 18.31 7.80
N ASN A 62 0.02 18.23 6.47
CA ASN A 62 -1.20 17.83 5.78
C ASN A 62 -1.26 16.29 5.68
N LEU A 63 -2.07 15.69 6.55
CA LEU A 63 -2.22 14.23 6.64
C LEU A 63 -2.71 13.61 5.33
N GLU A 64 -3.67 14.21 4.65
CA GLU A 64 -4.22 13.66 3.40
C GLU A 64 -3.19 13.65 2.28
N LYS A 65 -2.45 14.77 2.14
CA LYS A 65 -1.35 14.85 1.17
C LYS A 65 -0.26 13.82 1.48
N SER A 66 0.08 13.61 2.75
CA SER A 66 1.08 12.61 3.13
C SER A 66 0.61 11.17 2.86
N LYS A 67 -0.67 10.85 3.12
CA LYS A 67 -1.27 9.55 2.77
C LYS A 67 -1.25 9.31 1.27
N GLN A 68 -1.59 10.32 0.47
CA GLN A 68 -1.57 10.24 -0.99
C GLN A 68 -0.15 10.01 -1.52
N GLU A 69 0.82 10.79 -1.05
CA GLU A 69 2.23 10.65 -1.45
C GLU A 69 2.78 9.27 -1.06
N THR A 70 2.50 8.82 0.16
CA THR A 70 2.88 7.48 0.64
C THR A 70 2.25 6.38 -0.23
N THR A 71 0.97 6.52 -0.57
CA THR A 71 0.27 5.57 -1.45
C THR A 71 0.94 5.50 -2.82
N ASN A 72 1.25 6.66 -3.42
CA ASN A 72 1.88 6.72 -4.74
C ASN A 72 3.27 6.09 -4.72
N LYS A 73 4.11 6.43 -3.74
CA LYS A 73 5.46 5.89 -3.60
C LYS A 73 5.46 4.38 -3.43
N LEU A 74 4.67 3.87 -2.47
CA LEU A 74 4.60 2.43 -2.22
C LEU A 74 4.00 1.68 -3.42
N THR A 75 2.91 2.19 -4.01
CA THR A 75 2.31 1.58 -5.21
C THR A 75 3.33 1.50 -6.35
N PHE A 76 4.08 2.57 -6.59
CA PHE A 76 5.15 2.59 -7.60
C PHE A 76 6.21 1.51 -7.32
N ALA A 77 6.79 1.50 -6.12
CA ALA A 77 7.90 0.60 -5.81
C ALA A 77 7.51 -0.88 -5.88
N PHE A 78 6.34 -1.24 -5.33
CA PHE A 78 5.81 -2.61 -5.44
C PHE A 78 5.47 -2.97 -6.88
N THR A 79 4.88 -2.06 -7.66
CA THR A 79 4.57 -2.32 -9.08
C THR A 79 5.83 -2.54 -9.91
N GLN A 80 6.89 -1.76 -9.68
CA GLN A 80 8.17 -1.94 -10.39
C GLN A 80 8.79 -3.30 -10.09
N LEU A 81 8.92 -3.66 -8.80
CA LEU A 81 9.52 -4.93 -8.40
C LEU A 81 8.66 -6.15 -8.78
N LEU A 82 7.34 -6.01 -8.82
CA LEU A 82 6.40 -7.09 -9.07
C LEU A 82 5.68 -6.93 -10.42
N GLY A 83 6.46 -6.69 -11.48
CA GLY A 83 6.00 -6.78 -12.87
C GLY A 83 6.23 -5.55 -13.74
N GLY A 84 6.91 -4.52 -13.25
CA GLY A 84 7.41 -3.41 -14.09
C GLY A 84 8.84 -3.61 -14.58
N ILE A 85 9.65 -4.33 -13.81
CA ILE A 85 11.04 -4.66 -14.12
C ILE A 85 11.13 -6.13 -14.57
N HIS A 86 11.80 -6.37 -15.70
CA HIS A 86 11.98 -7.71 -16.26
C HIS A 86 13.45 -8.06 -16.55
N ASP A 87 14.38 -7.17 -16.23
CA ASP A 87 15.80 -7.37 -16.45
C ASP A 87 16.67 -6.67 -15.39
N ASN A 88 17.87 -7.19 -15.18
CA ASN A 88 18.77 -6.70 -14.15
C ASN A 88 19.33 -5.30 -14.44
N SER A 89 19.45 -4.89 -15.71
CA SER A 89 19.93 -3.54 -16.02
C SER A 89 18.91 -2.49 -15.59
N SER A 90 17.62 -2.74 -15.86
CA SER A 90 16.52 -1.91 -15.42
C SER A 90 16.40 -1.85 -13.90
N TYR A 91 16.61 -2.98 -13.22
CA TYR A 91 16.67 -3.02 -11.76
C TYR A 91 17.78 -2.16 -11.19
N GLU A 92 19.03 -2.33 -11.63
CA GLU A 92 20.17 -1.58 -11.08
C GLU A 92 20.03 -0.06 -11.28
N LYS A 93 19.36 0.38 -12.35
CA LYS A 93 19.05 1.81 -12.56
C LYS A 93 18.06 2.37 -11.54
N GLN A 94 17.10 1.57 -11.09
CA GLN A 94 16.02 2.00 -10.19
C GLN A 94 16.26 1.63 -8.72
N LYS A 95 17.19 0.71 -8.45
CA LYS A 95 17.47 0.14 -7.13
C LYS A 95 17.55 1.18 -6.02
N LYS A 96 18.30 2.27 -6.24
CA LYS A 96 18.45 3.34 -5.24
C LYS A 96 17.12 4.03 -4.93
N GLU A 97 16.28 4.28 -5.92
CA GLU A 97 14.96 4.88 -5.71
C GLU A 97 14.02 3.91 -4.97
N LEU A 98 14.03 2.63 -5.37
CA LEU A 98 13.24 1.59 -4.72
C LEU A 98 13.63 1.41 -3.25
N GLN A 99 14.94 1.41 -2.95
CA GLN A 99 15.46 1.34 -1.60
C GLN A 99 15.17 2.59 -0.78
N ASN A 100 15.15 3.78 -1.40
CA ASN A 100 14.74 5.00 -0.71
C ASN A 100 13.25 4.96 -0.30
N ILE A 101 12.40 4.32 -1.10
CA ILE A 101 10.96 4.22 -0.82
C ILE A 101 10.66 3.12 0.20
N LEU A 102 11.19 1.91 -0.02
CA LEU A 102 10.84 0.73 0.77
C LEU A 102 11.77 0.52 1.97
N GLY A 103 12.94 1.16 1.98
CA GLY A 103 14.06 0.71 2.79
C GLY A 103 14.71 -0.55 2.21
N THR A 104 16.00 -0.75 2.49
CA THR A 104 16.78 -1.87 1.95
C THR A 104 16.20 -3.23 2.26
N ASP A 105 15.69 -3.43 3.48
CA ASP A 105 15.23 -4.76 3.92
C ASP A 105 13.92 -5.18 3.25
N LEU A 106 12.93 -4.28 3.17
CA LEU A 106 11.67 -4.58 2.49
C LEU A 106 11.86 -4.66 0.98
N GLU A 107 12.69 -3.77 0.41
CA GLU A 107 13.03 -3.82 -1.02
C GLU A 107 13.60 -5.19 -1.41
N ASN A 108 14.56 -5.71 -0.64
CA ASN A 108 15.14 -7.03 -0.89
C ASN A 108 14.10 -8.15 -0.82
N VAL A 109 13.18 -8.13 0.16
CA VAL A 109 12.12 -9.15 0.26
C VAL A 109 11.21 -9.10 -0.97
N VAL A 110 10.75 -7.91 -1.35
CA VAL A 110 9.86 -7.75 -2.51
C VAL A 110 10.59 -8.11 -3.81
N TYR A 111 11.88 -7.75 -3.94
CA TYR A 111 12.73 -8.16 -5.05
C TYR A 111 12.82 -9.69 -5.18
N MET A 112 12.97 -10.41 -4.07
CA MET A 112 13.06 -11.88 -4.06
C MET A 112 11.76 -12.58 -4.50
N HIS A 113 10.62 -11.90 -4.41
CA HIS A 113 9.36 -12.36 -5.00
C HIS A 113 9.31 -12.16 -6.52
N GLY A 114 9.96 -11.09 -7.02
CA GLY A 114 10.06 -10.75 -8.45
C GLY A 114 11.12 -11.53 -9.22
N TYR A 115 12.22 -11.88 -8.54
CA TYR A 115 13.42 -12.45 -9.11
C TYR A 115 13.78 -13.79 -8.47
N ASN A 116 13.86 -14.84 -9.29
CA ASN A 116 14.29 -16.15 -8.84
C ASN A 116 15.82 -16.24 -8.91
N THR A 117 16.46 -16.35 -7.74
CA THR A 117 17.94 -16.33 -7.61
C THR A 117 18.61 -17.60 -8.12
N GLU A 118 17.94 -18.75 -8.07
CA GLU A 118 18.47 -20.02 -8.58
C GLU A 118 18.59 -20.00 -10.11
N SER A 119 17.51 -19.59 -10.79
CA SER A 119 17.44 -19.50 -12.25
C SER A 119 18.00 -18.19 -12.80
N LYS A 120 18.27 -17.21 -11.93
CA LYS A 120 18.76 -15.86 -12.25
C LYS A 120 17.86 -15.12 -13.25
N LYS A 121 16.54 -15.24 -13.07
CA LYS A 121 15.54 -14.67 -13.98
C LYS A 121 14.45 -13.94 -13.20
N TRP A 122 13.93 -12.89 -13.83
CA TRP A 122 12.66 -12.29 -13.45
C TRP A 122 11.54 -13.28 -13.78
N VAL A 123 10.67 -13.53 -12.79
CA VAL A 123 9.61 -14.55 -12.90
C VAL A 123 8.21 -13.97 -12.93
N VAL A 124 8.09 -12.67 -12.64
CA VAL A 124 6.81 -11.95 -12.65
C VAL A 124 6.53 -11.36 -14.03
N ASN A 125 5.34 -11.64 -14.55
CA ASN A 125 4.89 -11.20 -15.87
C ASN A 125 4.28 -9.80 -15.82
N LYS A 126 3.47 -9.51 -14.80
CA LYS A 126 2.87 -8.19 -14.56
C LYS A 126 2.34 -8.05 -13.13
N ASN A 127 2.23 -6.79 -12.69
CA ASN A 127 1.45 -6.44 -11.50
C ASN A 127 -0.02 -6.29 -11.90
N ASP A 128 -0.91 -7.03 -11.24
CA ASP A 128 -2.36 -6.88 -11.45
C ASP A 128 -2.92 -5.74 -10.60
N SER A 129 -2.49 -5.66 -9.34
CA SER A 129 -2.94 -4.62 -8.42
C SER A 129 -1.97 -4.45 -7.26
N THR A 130 -1.76 -3.20 -6.85
CA THR A 130 -1.17 -2.86 -5.56
C THR A 130 -2.05 -1.82 -4.88
N ILE A 131 -2.43 -2.09 -3.63
CA ILE A 131 -3.34 -1.25 -2.84
C ILE A 131 -2.69 -0.95 -1.50
N VAL A 132 -2.79 0.31 -1.08
CA VAL A 132 -2.29 0.79 0.22
C VAL A 132 -3.48 1.21 1.07
N GLY A 133 -3.59 0.65 2.27
CA GLY A 133 -4.58 1.00 3.28
C GLY A 133 -3.91 1.52 4.54
N PHE A 134 -4.52 2.47 5.24
CA PHE A 134 -4.00 3.04 6.48
C PHE A 134 -4.84 2.56 7.66
N ASP A 135 -4.19 2.22 8.76
CA ASP A 135 -4.87 2.10 10.05
C ASP A 135 -5.20 3.50 10.60
N ASP A 136 -5.85 3.57 11.77
CA ASP A 136 -6.10 4.85 12.44
C ASP A 136 -4.78 5.56 12.77
N ILE A 137 -4.61 6.76 12.21
CA ILE A 137 -3.38 7.53 12.35
C ILE A 137 -3.41 8.34 13.64
N THR A 138 -2.91 7.74 14.72
CA THR A 138 -2.73 8.41 16.02
C THR A 138 -1.32 8.96 16.22
N ASN A 139 -0.33 8.40 15.52
CA ASN A 139 1.07 8.85 15.52
C ASN A 139 1.61 8.91 14.09
N LYS A 140 1.88 10.12 13.58
CA LYS A 140 2.37 10.34 12.20
C LYS A 140 3.81 9.90 11.97
N SER A 141 4.65 9.85 12.99
CA SER A 141 6.05 9.43 12.87
C SER A 141 6.20 7.90 13.04
N ASP A 142 5.13 7.20 13.39
CA ASP A 142 5.04 5.73 13.45
C ASP A 142 3.58 5.31 13.23
N SER A 143 3.17 5.33 11.97
CA SER A 143 1.84 4.96 11.51
C SER A 143 1.82 3.53 10.99
N VAL A 144 0.73 2.82 11.24
CA VAL A 144 0.52 1.49 10.67
C VAL A 144 -0.23 1.62 9.34
N LEU A 145 0.32 1.01 8.31
CA LEU A 145 -0.34 0.85 7.01
C LEU A 145 -0.22 -0.59 6.52
N TYR A 146 -1.06 -0.94 5.55
CA TYR A 146 -1.09 -2.25 4.91
C TYR A 146 -0.88 -2.07 3.41
N VAL A 147 0.01 -2.88 2.83
CA VAL A 147 0.15 -2.98 1.37
C VAL A 147 -0.28 -4.36 0.95
N MET A 148 -1.27 -4.43 0.07
CA MET A 148 -1.67 -5.66 -0.58
C MET A 148 -1.28 -5.61 -2.05
N THR A 149 -0.61 -6.64 -2.55
CA THR A 149 -0.20 -6.72 -3.94
C THR A 149 -0.58 -8.08 -4.53
N THR A 150 -1.06 -8.06 -5.78
CA THR A 150 -1.38 -9.24 -6.59
C THR A 150 -0.62 -9.14 -7.90
N TYR A 151 0.06 -10.20 -8.30
CA TYR A 151 0.82 -10.24 -9.55
C TYR A 151 0.74 -11.63 -10.20
N GLU A 152 1.00 -11.68 -11.50
CA GLU A 152 1.05 -12.93 -12.26
C GLU A 152 2.50 -13.41 -12.41
N GLN A 153 2.74 -14.68 -12.08
CA GLN A 153 4.06 -15.31 -12.15
C GLN A 153 4.06 -16.54 -13.05
N GLY A 154 5.19 -16.76 -13.74
CA GLY A 154 5.48 -17.98 -14.48
C GLY A 154 4.68 -18.14 -15.78
N THR A 155 4.87 -19.27 -16.46
CA THR A 155 4.26 -19.52 -17.78
C THR A 155 2.76 -19.82 -17.71
N THR A 156 2.24 -20.17 -16.53
CA THR A 156 0.83 -20.46 -16.29
C THR A 156 0.03 -19.23 -15.82
N ASN A 157 0.65 -18.04 -15.76
CA ASN A 157 0.04 -16.80 -15.25
C ASN A 157 -0.62 -17.00 -13.88
N GLN A 158 0.05 -17.71 -12.97
CA GLN A 158 -0.48 -17.96 -11.65
C GLN A 158 -0.56 -16.63 -10.89
N LYS A 159 -1.72 -16.31 -10.34
CA LYS A 159 -1.90 -15.12 -9.49
C LYS A 159 -1.37 -15.41 -8.09
N ILE A 160 -0.37 -14.64 -7.68
CA ILE A 160 0.22 -14.65 -6.34
C ILE A 160 -0.23 -13.40 -5.61
N LYS A 161 -0.54 -13.53 -4.31
CA LYS A 161 -0.98 -12.43 -3.45
C LYS A 161 -0.11 -12.35 -2.22
N TYR A 162 0.35 -11.15 -1.90
CA TYR A 162 1.04 -10.85 -0.65
C TYR A 162 0.41 -9.66 0.05
N MET A 163 0.48 -9.68 1.39
CA MET A 163 0.08 -8.56 2.22
C MET A 163 1.21 -8.23 3.20
N TYR A 164 1.48 -6.95 3.38
CA TYR A 164 2.48 -6.43 4.29
C TYR A 164 1.81 -5.51 5.30
N LYS A 165 2.07 -5.72 6.58
CA LYS A 165 1.85 -4.70 7.61
C LYS A 165 3.14 -3.89 7.75
N ILE A 166 3.07 -2.57 7.61
CA ILE A 166 4.23 -1.68 7.61
C ILE A 166 4.04 -0.62 8.70
N HIS A 167 5.06 -0.47 9.55
CA HIS A 167 5.22 0.72 10.39
C HIS A 167 5.98 1.78 9.58
N TYR A 168 5.38 2.96 9.45
CA TYR A 168 5.78 3.96 8.49
C TYR A 168 5.77 5.36 9.11
N ASP A 169 6.85 6.09 8.88
CA ASP A 169 6.97 7.50 9.22
C ASP A 169 6.39 8.34 8.06
N LEU A 170 5.19 8.88 8.26
CA LEU A 170 4.47 9.71 7.29
C LEU A 170 5.06 11.12 7.16
N GLU A 171 5.90 11.57 8.10
CA GLU A 171 6.57 12.87 8.02
C GLU A 171 7.79 12.80 7.10
N ASN A 172 8.55 11.71 7.21
CA ASN A 172 9.79 11.52 6.49
C ASN A 172 9.69 10.56 5.30
N TYR A 173 8.49 9.99 5.06
CA TYR A 173 8.23 9.00 4.01
C TYR A 173 9.15 7.79 4.11
N LYS A 174 9.23 7.18 5.29
CA LYS A 174 10.21 6.14 5.59
C LYS A 174 9.56 4.90 6.20
N VAL A 175 9.89 3.73 5.66
CA VAL A 175 9.60 2.44 6.30
C VAL A 175 10.46 2.29 7.55
N LEU A 176 9.81 2.04 8.69
CA LEU A 176 10.45 1.80 9.98
C LEU A 176 10.61 0.30 10.25
N SER A 177 9.56 -0.47 10.00
CA SER A 177 9.58 -1.93 10.07
C SER A 177 8.43 -2.52 9.25
N TYR A 178 8.49 -3.81 8.96
CA TYR A 178 7.42 -4.50 8.26
C TYR A 178 7.25 -5.93 8.76
N LYS A 179 6.08 -6.50 8.47
CA LYS A 179 5.76 -7.91 8.63
C LYS A 179 4.97 -8.39 7.41
N GLU A 180 5.48 -9.40 6.73
CA GLU A 180 4.71 -10.12 5.71
C GLU A 180 3.62 -10.96 6.39
N LEU A 181 2.40 -10.88 5.86
CA LEU A 181 1.24 -11.59 6.36
C LEU A 181 0.87 -12.69 5.38
N SER A 182 0.71 -13.91 5.90
CA SER A 182 0.22 -15.05 5.14
C SER A 182 -1.27 -14.87 4.85
N LEU A 183 -1.63 -14.90 3.57
CA LEU A 183 -3.01 -14.94 3.09
C LEU A 183 -3.36 -16.43 2.84
N ASN A 184 -3.71 -17.14 3.91
CA ASN A 184 -4.25 -18.51 3.82
C ASN A 184 -5.76 -18.49 3.59
#